data_AF-A0A438X203-F1
#
_entry.id   AF-A0A438X203-F1
#
_cell.length_a   1.000
_cell.length_b   1.000
_cell.length_c   1.000
_cell.angle_alpha   90.00
_cell.angle_beta   90.00
_cell.angle_gamma   90.00
#
_symmetry.space_group_name_H-M   'P 1'
#
loop_
_entity.id
_entity.type
_entity.pdbx_description
1 polymer ?
#
loop_
_entity_poly.entity_id
_entity_poly.type
_entity_poly.pdbx_seq_one_letter_code
_entity_poly.pdbx_strand_id
1 'polypeptide(L)'
;KRGEVVVFIPPHEKKSYYVKRNFAIGGDEVLFTSEGFYLHPFESDMDKNYIAKHYPNAMTKEFMGKIFILNPYKSKHPGIHYQKGNETFHLMEQLATQGAEANISMQLIQMEGEKVFYKKINDDEFFMIGDNRDNSSDSRFWGSVAYKNIVGSPWFVYFSLSLKNSLEMDAENNPKKRYLVRWERMFKSVGGLEKIIKKEKATH
;
A
#
# COMPACT_ATOMS: atom_id res chain seq x y z
N LYS A 1 -0.32 -6.27 -6.47
CA LYS A 1 -1.03 -5.34 -7.40
C LYS A 1 -1.49 -4.11 -6.63
N ARG A 2 -1.83 -3.02 -7.35
CA ARG A 2 -2.51 -1.85 -6.79
C ARG A 2 -3.75 -2.23 -6.00
N GLY A 3 -3.99 -1.58 -4.87
CA GLY A 3 -5.15 -1.79 -4.01
C GLY A 3 -5.11 -3.06 -3.17
N GLU A 4 -4.13 -3.96 -3.32
CA GLU A 4 -4.03 -5.15 -2.47
C GLU A 4 -3.50 -4.81 -1.09
N VAL A 5 -3.95 -5.51 -0.06
CA VAL A 5 -3.29 -5.48 1.25
C VAL A 5 -2.04 -6.36 1.19
N VAL A 6 -0.96 -5.95 1.83
CA VAL A 6 0.36 -6.59 1.72
C VAL A 6 1.05 -6.60 3.10
N VAL A 7 1.75 -7.69 3.38
CA VAL A 7 2.66 -7.83 4.53
C VAL A 7 4.09 -7.56 4.05
N PHE A 8 4.80 -6.68 4.74
CA PHE A 8 6.16 -6.27 4.38
C PHE A 8 6.97 -5.85 5.61
N ILE A 9 8.29 -5.73 5.43
CA ILE A 9 9.22 -5.17 6.41
C ILE A 9 9.41 -3.67 6.07
N PRO A 10 9.04 -2.72 6.93
CA PRO A 10 9.20 -1.31 6.60
C PRO A 10 10.69 -0.92 6.54
N PRO A 11 11.07 0.06 5.71
CA PRO A 11 12.47 0.47 5.53
C PRO A 11 13.09 1.07 6.79
N HIS A 12 12.28 1.67 7.67
CA HIS A 12 12.74 2.27 8.93
C HIS A 12 12.90 1.24 10.07
N GLU A 13 12.35 0.02 9.96
CA GLU A 13 12.39 -0.97 11.03
C GLU A 13 12.52 -2.42 10.51
N LYS A 14 13.71 -3.01 10.64
CA LYS A 14 14.05 -4.31 10.02
C LYS A 14 13.53 -5.56 10.76
N LYS A 15 12.92 -5.42 11.94
CA LYS A 15 12.51 -6.54 12.81
C LYS A 15 11.00 -6.67 13.00
N SER A 16 10.22 -5.84 12.31
CA SER A 16 8.75 -5.79 12.44
C SER A 16 8.07 -6.00 11.10
N TYR A 17 6.83 -6.49 11.15
CA TYR A 17 6.00 -6.75 9.98
C TYR A 17 4.81 -5.80 9.99
N TYR A 18 4.62 -5.11 8.86
CA TYR A 18 3.54 -4.15 8.70
C TYR A 18 2.52 -4.72 7.71
N VAL A 19 1.24 -4.47 7.99
CA VAL A 19 0.13 -4.80 7.08
C VAL A 19 -0.50 -3.50 6.63
N LYS A 20 -0.36 -3.18 5.35
CA LYS A 20 -0.89 -1.95 4.74
C LYS A 20 -1.43 -2.25 3.35
N ARG A 21 -2.18 -1.32 2.78
CA ARG A 21 -2.62 -1.39 1.39
C ARG A 21 -1.54 -0.85 0.47
N ASN A 22 -1.22 -1.61 -0.56
CA ASN A 22 -0.39 -1.17 -1.67
C ASN A 22 -1.14 -0.13 -2.51
N PHE A 23 -0.93 1.15 -2.22
CA PHE A 23 -1.64 2.24 -2.86
C PHE A 23 -1.13 2.49 -4.28
N ALA A 24 0.18 2.48 -4.48
CA ALA A 24 0.81 2.76 -5.77
C ALA A 24 2.02 1.84 -5.98
N ILE A 25 2.32 1.53 -7.24
CA ILE A 25 3.44 0.69 -7.68
C ILE A 25 4.47 1.52 -8.44
N GLY A 26 5.65 0.97 -8.73
CA GLY A 26 6.67 1.64 -9.53
C GLY A 26 6.13 2.28 -10.81
N GLY A 27 6.60 3.49 -11.08
CA GLY A 27 6.13 4.36 -12.17
C GLY A 27 4.96 5.27 -11.80
N ASP A 28 4.13 4.89 -10.83
CA ASP A 28 2.96 5.70 -10.43
C ASP A 28 3.36 7.03 -9.80
N GLU A 29 2.40 7.95 -9.82
CA GLU A 29 2.49 9.21 -9.10
C GLU A 29 1.34 9.34 -8.11
N VAL A 30 1.67 9.85 -6.92
CA VAL A 30 0.74 10.00 -5.80
C VAL A 30 0.67 11.45 -5.38
N LEU A 31 -0.56 11.96 -5.22
CA LEU A 31 -0.81 13.21 -4.50
C LEU A 31 -1.54 12.91 -3.20
N PHE A 32 -1.23 13.70 -2.17
CA PHE A 32 -1.99 13.77 -0.95
C PHE A 32 -2.38 15.22 -0.70
N THR A 33 -3.69 15.49 -0.71
CA THR A 33 -4.29 16.81 -0.52
C THR A 33 -5.20 16.79 0.70
N SER A 34 -5.79 17.94 1.05
CA SER A 34 -6.81 18.04 2.11
C SER A 34 -8.03 17.16 1.82
N GLU A 35 -8.36 16.90 0.55
CA GLU A 35 -9.47 16.04 0.13
C GLU A 35 -9.15 14.53 0.25
N GLY A 36 -7.86 14.18 0.18
CA GLY A 36 -7.38 12.82 0.34
C GLY A 36 -6.29 12.43 -0.66
N PHE A 37 -6.19 11.13 -0.90
CA PHE A 37 -5.15 10.55 -1.75
C PHE A 37 -5.64 10.41 -3.18
N TYR A 38 -4.73 10.76 -4.08
CA TYR A 38 -4.92 10.75 -5.51
C TYR A 38 -3.84 9.87 -6.14
N LEU A 39 -4.22 9.12 -7.17
CA LEU A 39 -3.33 8.23 -7.91
C LEU A 39 -3.34 8.58 -9.39
N HIS A 40 -2.16 8.73 -9.97
CA HIS A 40 -1.96 8.70 -11.40
C HIS A 40 -1.26 7.38 -11.78
N PRO A 41 -1.97 6.43 -12.41
CA PRO A 41 -1.38 5.19 -12.89
C PRO A 41 -0.46 5.49 -14.08
N PHE A 42 0.78 5.00 -14.05
CA PHE A 42 1.74 5.27 -15.13
C PHE A 42 1.27 4.78 -16.50
N GLU A 43 0.37 3.78 -16.57
CA GLU A 43 -0.21 3.32 -17.82
C GLU A 43 -1.02 4.39 -18.55
N SER A 44 -1.52 5.40 -17.81
CA SER A 44 -2.26 6.52 -18.39
C SER A 44 -1.39 7.51 -19.16
N ASP A 45 -0.06 7.48 -18.98
CA ASP A 45 0.88 8.20 -19.85
C ASP A 45 0.95 7.57 -21.25
N MET A 46 0.67 6.27 -21.38
CA MET A 46 0.74 5.52 -22.64
C MET A 46 -0.64 5.36 -23.31
N ASP A 47 -1.71 5.20 -22.52
CA ASP A 47 -3.10 5.12 -23.00
C ASP A 47 -3.97 6.19 -22.33
N LYS A 48 -4.32 7.23 -23.09
CA LYS A 48 -5.20 8.32 -22.64
C LYS A 48 -6.57 7.83 -22.16
N ASN A 49 -7.02 6.65 -22.59
CA ASN A 49 -8.28 6.06 -22.17
C ASN A 49 -8.16 5.14 -20.95
N TYR A 50 -6.95 4.92 -20.41
CA TYR A 50 -6.71 3.98 -19.31
C TYR A 50 -7.58 4.30 -18.09
N ILE A 51 -7.62 5.56 -17.66
CA ILE A 51 -8.40 5.96 -16.48
C ILE A 51 -9.89 5.72 -16.72
N ALA A 52 -10.43 6.09 -17.89
CA ALA A 52 -11.83 5.88 -18.22
C ALA A 52 -12.22 4.40 -18.25
N LYS A 53 -11.32 3.52 -18.74
CA LYS A 53 -11.52 2.07 -18.80
C LYS A 53 -11.45 1.40 -17.42
N HIS A 54 -10.49 1.79 -16.59
CA HIS A 54 -10.16 1.07 -15.35
C HIS A 54 -10.78 1.69 -14.09
N TYR A 55 -11.12 2.97 -14.13
CA TYR A 55 -11.70 3.74 -13.03
C TYR A 55 -12.94 4.52 -13.51
N PRO A 56 -13.98 3.83 -14.03
CA PRO A 56 -15.16 4.50 -14.53
C PRO A 56 -15.85 5.30 -13.42
N ASN A 57 -16.30 6.51 -13.75
CA ASN A 57 -16.96 7.46 -12.84
C ASN A 57 -16.12 7.88 -11.63
N ALA A 58 -14.80 7.70 -11.67
CA ALA A 58 -13.96 8.18 -10.59
C ALA A 58 -13.89 9.70 -10.60
N MET A 59 -13.89 10.30 -9.41
CA MET A 59 -13.56 11.72 -9.26
C MET A 59 -12.08 11.91 -9.59
N THR A 60 -11.78 12.91 -10.40
CA THR A 60 -10.42 13.19 -10.86
C THR A 60 -10.03 14.64 -10.65
N LYS A 61 -8.72 14.89 -10.56
CA LYS A 61 -8.11 16.21 -10.55
C LYS A 61 -6.99 16.23 -11.59
N GLU A 62 -6.88 17.32 -12.33
CA GLU A 62 -5.71 17.58 -13.17
C GLU A 62 -4.62 18.24 -12.32
N PHE A 63 -3.39 17.77 -12.44
CA PHE A 63 -2.24 18.32 -11.76
C PHE A 63 -0.99 18.08 -12.60
N MET A 64 -0.19 19.13 -12.83
CA MET A 64 1.01 19.08 -13.68
C MET A 64 0.76 18.45 -15.08
N GLY A 65 -0.40 18.75 -15.69
CA GLY A 65 -0.79 18.22 -17.01
C GLY A 65 -1.17 16.73 -17.01
N LYS A 66 -1.35 16.12 -15.84
CA LYS A 66 -1.71 14.72 -15.66
C LYS A 66 -3.03 14.59 -14.90
N ILE A 67 -3.79 13.55 -15.21
CA ILE A 67 -5.05 13.25 -14.51
C ILE A 67 -4.76 12.30 -13.35
N PHE A 68 -5.22 12.66 -12.16
CA PHE A 68 -5.14 11.86 -10.95
C PHE A 68 -6.53 11.46 -10.46
N ILE A 69 -6.64 10.25 -9.93
CA ILE A 69 -7.89 9.63 -9.47
C ILE A 69 -8.01 9.76 -7.95
N LEU A 70 -9.05 10.41 -7.46
CA LEU A 70 -9.33 10.54 -6.03
C LEU A 70 -9.79 9.20 -5.44
N ASN A 71 -9.11 8.76 -4.38
CA ASN A 71 -9.50 7.59 -3.57
C ASN A 71 -9.85 6.34 -4.41
N PRO A 72 -8.95 5.88 -5.31
CA PRO A 72 -9.24 4.88 -6.36
C PRO A 72 -9.72 3.52 -5.84
N TYR A 73 -9.54 3.26 -4.54
CA TYR A 73 -9.84 1.98 -3.90
C TYR A 73 -10.99 2.04 -2.89
N LYS A 74 -11.50 3.24 -2.56
CA LYS A 74 -12.47 3.43 -1.46
C LYS A 74 -13.80 2.72 -1.69
N SER A 75 -14.30 2.69 -2.93
CA SER A 75 -15.56 2.01 -3.28
C SER A 75 -15.52 0.49 -3.06
N LYS A 76 -14.35 -0.14 -3.27
CA LYS A 76 -14.15 -1.59 -3.11
C LYS A 76 -13.74 -1.98 -1.69
N HIS A 77 -13.31 -1.01 -0.87
CA HIS A 77 -12.74 -1.25 0.45
C HIS A 77 -13.30 -0.24 1.46
N PRO A 78 -14.44 -0.54 2.11
CA PRO A 78 -15.13 0.39 3.01
C PRO A 78 -14.32 0.73 4.26
N GLY A 79 -13.28 -0.06 4.60
CA GLY A 79 -12.35 0.25 5.67
C GLY A 79 -11.49 1.49 5.42
N ILE A 80 -11.42 1.98 4.18
CA ILE A 80 -10.68 3.20 3.83
C ILE A 80 -11.46 4.44 4.30
N HIS A 81 -10.91 5.14 5.27
CA HIS A 81 -11.50 6.36 5.82
C HIS A 81 -10.46 7.35 6.32
N TYR A 82 -10.91 8.60 6.43
CA TYR A 82 -10.20 9.72 7.04
C TYR A 82 -10.94 10.09 8.32
N GLN A 83 -10.21 10.56 9.32
CA GLN A 83 -10.78 11.30 10.43
C GLN A 83 -11.28 12.66 9.93
N LYS A 84 -12.09 13.32 10.77
CA LYS A 84 -12.77 14.55 10.40
C LYS A 84 -11.76 15.60 9.91
N GLY A 85 -11.87 15.96 8.64
CA GLY A 85 -11.03 17.00 8.04
C GLY A 85 -9.62 16.56 7.62
N ASN A 86 -9.32 15.26 7.56
CA ASN A 86 -8.03 14.75 7.07
C ASN A 86 -6.84 15.35 7.85
N GLU A 87 -6.87 15.19 9.18
CA GLU A 87 -5.94 15.83 10.13
C GLU A 87 -4.46 15.58 9.80
N THR A 88 -4.12 14.43 9.21
CA THR A 88 -2.73 14.14 8.83
C THR A 88 -2.22 15.05 7.74
N PHE A 89 -3.08 15.48 6.81
CA PHE A 89 -2.68 16.45 5.79
C PHE A 89 -2.23 17.76 6.44
N HIS A 90 -3.03 18.28 7.38
CA HIS A 90 -2.71 19.51 8.10
C HIS A 90 -1.48 19.36 9.00
N LEU A 91 -1.29 18.20 9.63
CA LEU A 91 -0.08 17.91 10.38
C LEU A 91 1.17 17.94 9.48
N MET A 92 1.12 17.25 8.33
CA MET A 92 2.22 17.25 7.37
C MET A 92 2.48 18.67 6.83
N GLU A 93 1.44 19.44 6.53
CA GLU A 93 1.56 20.84 6.12
C GLU A 93 2.31 21.67 7.17
N GLN A 94 1.92 21.56 8.44
CA GLN A 94 2.58 22.28 9.53
C GLN A 94 4.07 21.87 9.65
N LEU A 95 4.36 20.57 9.62
CA LEU A 95 5.72 20.03 9.73
C LEU A 95 6.61 20.52 8.57
N ALA A 96 6.10 20.50 7.33
CA ALA A 96 6.83 21.00 6.18
C ALA A 96 7.11 22.50 6.29
N THR A 97 6.10 23.29 6.69
CA THR A 97 6.24 24.76 6.82
C THR A 97 7.20 25.16 7.96
N GLN A 98 7.36 24.31 8.98
CA GLN A 98 8.28 24.52 10.10
C GLN A 98 9.71 24.00 9.82
N GLY A 99 10.00 23.54 8.59
CA GLY A 99 11.32 23.03 8.22
C GLY A 99 11.63 21.63 8.77
N ALA A 100 10.63 20.91 9.29
CA ALA A 100 10.75 19.52 9.73
C ALA A 100 10.50 18.51 8.59
N GLU A 101 10.84 18.89 7.36
CA GLU A 101 10.64 18.10 6.14
C GLU A 101 11.33 16.72 6.21
N ALA A 102 12.39 16.57 7.01
CA ALA A 102 13.10 15.31 7.20
C ALA A 102 12.21 14.14 7.69
N ASN A 103 11.02 14.44 8.24
CA ASN A 103 10.07 13.45 8.71
C ASN A 103 8.94 13.14 7.70
N ILE A 104 8.98 13.78 6.52
CA ILE A 104 8.00 13.61 5.46
C ILE A 104 8.74 13.09 4.22
N SER A 105 8.24 12.01 3.64
CA SER A 105 8.86 11.38 2.47
C SER A 105 8.23 11.77 1.14
N MET A 106 7.24 12.67 1.19
CA MET A 106 6.59 13.29 0.04
C MET A 106 7.03 14.74 -0.09
N GLN A 107 7.22 15.21 -1.31
CA GLN A 107 7.60 16.59 -1.59
C GLN A 107 6.38 17.51 -1.45
N LEU A 108 6.49 18.58 -0.65
CA LEU A 108 5.48 19.63 -0.63
C LEU A 108 5.60 20.45 -1.93
N ILE A 109 4.50 20.55 -2.68
CA ILE A 109 4.37 21.42 -3.85
C ILE A 109 3.21 22.39 -3.59
N GLN A 110 3.45 23.67 -3.85
CA GLN A 110 2.42 24.70 -3.83
C GLN A 110 2.16 25.18 -5.25
N MET A 111 0.93 25.02 -5.74
CA MET A 111 0.53 25.38 -7.10
C MET A 111 -0.90 25.92 -7.07
N GLU A 112 -1.14 27.04 -7.77
CA GLU A 112 -2.48 27.67 -7.87
C GLU A 112 -3.14 27.97 -6.50
N GLY A 113 -2.33 28.20 -5.46
CA GLY A 113 -2.81 28.43 -4.09
C GLY A 113 -3.19 27.17 -3.31
N GLU A 114 -3.10 25.98 -3.92
CA GLU A 114 -3.25 24.69 -3.26
C GLU A 114 -1.88 24.12 -2.86
N LYS A 115 -1.81 23.52 -1.67
CA LYS A 115 -0.66 22.72 -1.25
C LYS A 115 -0.97 21.24 -1.43
N VAL A 116 -0.04 20.52 -2.02
CA VAL A 116 -0.14 19.07 -2.21
C VAL A 116 1.16 18.42 -1.81
N PHE A 117 1.08 17.20 -1.27
CA PHE A 117 2.25 16.34 -1.10
C PHE A 117 2.33 15.42 -2.31
N TYR A 118 3.45 15.47 -3.03
CA TYR A 118 3.70 14.72 -4.25
C TYR A 118 4.77 13.66 -4.05
N LYS A 119 4.58 12.48 -4.67
CA LYS A 119 5.61 11.45 -4.76
C LYS A 119 5.47 10.63 -6.04
N LYS A 120 6.52 10.59 -6.84
CA LYS A 120 6.72 9.57 -7.88
C LYS A 120 7.34 8.31 -7.27
N ILE A 121 6.82 7.14 -7.64
CA ILE A 121 7.29 5.85 -7.13
C ILE A 121 8.38 5.33 -8.06
N ASN A 122 9.54 5.02 -7.51
CA ASN A 122 10.63 4.43 -8.29
C ASN A 122 10.26 3.02 -8.74
N ASP A 123 10.92 2.56 -9.79
CA ASP A 123 10.82 1.17 -10.23
C ASP A 123 11.16 0.22 -9.08
N ASP A 124 10.50 -0.93 -9.04
CA ASP A 124 10.61 -1.95 -7.98
C ASP A 124 10.28 -1.47 -6.55
N GLU A 125 9.58 -0.34 -6.41
CA GLU A 125 9.06 0.15 -5.13
C GLU A 125 7.52 0.19 -5.07
N PHE A 126 7.02 0.27 -3.85
CA PHE A 126 5.59 0.34 -3.53
C PHE A 126 5.33 1.47 -2.55
N PHE A 127 4.20 2.14 -2.72
CA PHE A 127 3.70 3.12 -1.76
C PHE A 127 2.62 2.48 -0.88
N MET A 128 2.94 2.23 0.38
CA MET A 128 2.07 1.50 1.30
C MET A 128 1.30 2.48 2.19
N ILE A 129 -0.02 2.35 2.26
CA ILE A 129 -0.89 3.25 3.03
C ILE A 129 -1.86 2.45 3.91
N GLY A 130 -2.11 2.93 5.13
CA GLY A 130 -3.13 2.37 6.01
C GLY A 130 -4.55 2.73 5.57
N ASP A 131 -5.51 1.85 5.86
CA ASP A 131 -6.92 2.12 5.55
C ASP A 131 -7.53 3.17 6.50
N ASN A 132 -7.10 3.19 7.78
CA ASN A 132 -7.35 4.31 8.69
C ASN A 132 -6.29 5.39 8.41
N ARG A 133 -6.61 6.29 7.48
CA ARG A 133 -5.65 7.21 6.87
C ARG A 133 -5.02 8.14 7.89
N ASP A 134 -5.80 8.67 8.83
CA ASP A 134 -5.24 9.63 9.79
C ASP A 134 -4.54 9.01 11.00
N ASN A 135 -4.70 7.70 11.21
CA ASN A 135 -4.08 6.99 12.32
C ASN A 135 -3.08 5.92 11.84
N SER A 136 -2.36 6.21 10.76
CA SER A 136 -1.44 5.26 10.15
C SER A 136 -0.05 5.87 9.94
N SER A 137 0.94 5.30 10.61
CA SER A 137 2.34 5.45 10.21
C SER A 137 2.62 4.58 8.99
N ASP A 138 2.86 5.23 7.85
CA ASP A 138 2.97 4.61 6.52
C ASP A 138 3.85 5.43 5.57
N SER A 139 3.82 5.11 4.27
CA SER A 139 4.75 5.64 3.28
C SER A 139 4.70 7.16 3.11
N ARG A 140 3.78 7.90 3.75
CA ARG A 140 3.87 9.36 3.87
C ARG A 140 5.13 9.81 4.62
N PHE A 141 5.54 9.07 5.65
CA PHE A 141 6.59 9.50 6.58
C PHE A 141 7.93 8.83 6.29
N TRP A 142 7.93 7.52 6.00
CA TRP A 142 9.15 6.73 5.86
C TRP A 142 9.49 6.32 4.41
N GLY A 143 8.70 6.75 3.43
CA GLY A 143 8.96 6.55 2.01
C GLY A 143 8.42 5.25 1.42
N SER A 144 8.86 4.93 0.20
CA SER A 144 8.44 3.73 -0.50
C SER A 144 9.06 2.45 0.07
N VAL A 145 8.45 1.30 -0.20
CA VAL A 145 8.96 -0.03 0.16
C VAL A 145 9.54 -0.70 -1.07
N ALA A 146 10.81 -1.08 -1.02
CA ALA A 146 11.41 -1.90 -2.08
C ALA A 146 10.77 -3.30 -2.16
N TYR A 147 10.62 -3.86 -3.36
CA TYR A 147 10.02 -5.18 -3.59
C TYR A 147 10.64 -6.29 -2.74
N LYS A 148 11.96 -6.25 -2.52
CA LYS A 148 12.69 -7.21 -1.67
C LYS A 148 12.21 -7.27 -0.21
N ASN A 149 11.52 -6.22 0.26
CA ASN A 149 10.97 -6.16 1.61
C ASN A 149 9.54 -6.70 1.68
N ILE A 150 8.93 -7.06 0.55
CA ILE A 150 7.59 -7.63 0.49
C ILE A 150 7.65 -9.11 0.89
N VAL A 151 6.82 -9.49 1.84
CA VAL A 151 6.76 -10.86 2.39
C VAL A 151 5.63 -11.65 1.74
N GLY A 152 4.48 -11.02 1.50
CA GLY A 152 3.35 -11.65 0.79
C GLY A 152 1.99 -10.95 0.99
N SER A 153 0.96 -11.46 0.31
CA SER A 153 -0.44 -11.00 0.41
C SER A 153 -1.18 -11.66 1.60
N PRO A 154 -2.13 -11.00 2.29
CA PRO A 154 -2.71 -11.39 3.57
C PRO A 154 -3.68 -12.58 3.54
N TRP A 155 -3.70 -13.39 2.49
CA TRP A 155 -4.21 -14.76 2.61
C TRP A 155 -3.60 -15.46 3.84
N PHE A 156 -2.36 -15.09 4.19
CA PHE A 156 -1.64 -15.45 5.42
C PHE A 156 -2.33 -15.05 6.75
N VAL A 157 -3.02 -13.90 6.80
CA VAL A 157 -3.69 -13.39 8.02
C VAL A 157 -5.03 -14.08 8.25
N TYR A 158 -5.77 -14.42 7.20
CA TYR A 158 -7.01 -15.19 7.32
C TYR A 158 -6.75 -16.59 7.90
N PHE A 159 -5.67 -17.25 7.49
CA PHE A 159 -5.21 -18.50 8.12
C PHE A 159 -4.67 -18.30 9.55
N SER A 160 -4.11 -17.13 9.88
CA SER A 160 -3.60 -16.84 11.22
C SER A 160 -4.68 -16.53 12.25
N LEU A 161 -5.83 -16.00 11.84
CA LEU A 161 -6.96 -15.69 12.74
C LEU A 161 -7.78 -16.94 13.12
N SER A 162 -7.64 -18.06 12.40
CA SER A 162 -8.23 -19.36 12.77
C SER A 162 -7.35 -20.16 13.76
N LEU A 163 -6.16 -19.68 14.11
CA LEU A 163 -5.18 -20.39 14.96
C LEU A 163 -5.24 -19.97 16.43
N LYS A 164 -6.40 -19.52 16.94
CA LYS A 164 -6.55 -19.23 18.38
C LYS A 164 -6.39 -20.48 19.28
N ASN A 165 -6.31 -21.69 18.68
CA ASN A 165 -5.99 -22.95 19.34
C ASN A 165 -4.94 -23.75 18.55
N SER A 166 -3.69 -23.29 18.44
CA SER A 166 -2.66 -24.10 17.77
C SER A 166 -1.30 -24.10 18.46
N LEU A 167 -0.54 -25.14 18.15
CA LEU A 167 0.75 -25.64 18.66
C LEU A 167 1.93 -24.64 18.75
N GLU A 168 1.69 -23.32 18.65
CA GLU A 168 2.71 -22.27 18.77
C GLU A 168 2.92 -21.79 20.22
N MET A 169 2.43 -22.52 21.22
CA MET A 169 2.52 -22.13 22.64
C MET A 169 3.97 -21.91 23.12
N ASP A 170 4.95 -22.57 22.49
CA ASP A 170 6.38 -22.39 22.81
C ASP A 170 7.14 -21.45 21.85
N ALA A 171 6.45 -20.79 20.91
CA ALA A 171 7.06 -19.90 19.93
C ALA A 171 7.19 -18.44 20.41
N GLU A 172 6.68 -18.10 21.60
CA GLU A 172 6.82 -16.77 22.21
C GLU A 172 8.28 -16.37 22.44
N ASN A 173 9.17 -17.35 22.67
CA ASN A 173 10.57 -17.09 23.03
C ASN A 173 11.56 -17.09 21.85
N ASN A 174 11.11 -17.36 20.62
CA ASN A 174 12.03 -17.36 19.46
C ASN A 174 11.35 -17.03 18.13
N PRO A 175 11.50 -15.78 17.62
CA PRO A 175 10.91 -15.34 16.36
C PRO A 175 11.31 -16.22 15.18
N LYS A 176 12.58 -16.67 15.12
CA LYS A 176 13.11 -17.45 13.98
C LYS A 176 12.41 -18.80 13.83
N LYS A 177 12.06 -19.46 14.95
CA LYS A 177 11.34 -20.74 14.93
C LYS A 177 9.91 -20.57 14.45
N ARG A 178 9.26 -19.46 14.82
CA ARG A 178 7.92 -19.11 14.33
C ARG A 178 7.90 -18.92 12.81
N TYR A 179 8.92 -18.28 12.24
CA TYR A 179 9.05 -18.16 10.79
C TYR A 179 9.26 -19.51 10.11
N LEU A 180 10.16 -20.36 10.61
CA LEU A 180 10.43 -21.68 10.02
C LEU A 180 9.19 -22.59 9.96
N VAL A 181 8.45 -22.71 11.07
CA VAL A 181 7.20 -23.52 11.13
C VAL A 181 6.13 -22.97 10.19
N ARG A 182 6.04 -21.65 10.06
CA ARG A 182 5.14 -20.99 9.10
C ARG A 182 5.55 -21.27 7.64
N TRP A 183 6.85 -21.24 7.32
CA TRP A 183 7.36 -21.52 5.97
C TRP A 183 7.18 -22.97 5.54
N GLU A 184 7.41 -23.95 6.42
CA GLU A 184 7.17 -25.37 6.08
C GLU A 184 5.71 -25.66 5.72
N ARG A 185 4.77 -24.97 6.38
CA ARG A 185 3.33 -25.06 6.06
C ARG A 185 3.01 -24.39 4.73
N MET A 186 3.67 -23.28 4.41
CA MET A 186 3.53 -22.59 3.12
C MET A 186 3.98 -23.44 1.94
N PHE A 187 5.11 -24.16 2.04
CA PHE A 187 5.55 -25.03 0.95
C PHE A 187 4.60 -26.22 0.72
N LYS A 188 3.94 -26.71 1.77
CA LYS A 188 2.91 -27.76 1.65
C LYS A 188 1.63 -27.26 0.96
N SER A 189 1.19 -26.02 1.22
CA SER A 189 0.00 -25.46 0.55
C SER A 189 0.29 -25.05 -0.90
N VAL A 190 1.49 -24.55 -1.21
CA VAL A 190 1.95 -24.28 -2.58
C VAL A 190 2.02 -25.56 -3.41
N GLY A 191 2.47 -26.69 -2.84
CA GLY A 191 2.40 -27.98 -3.52
C GLY A 191 0.96 -28.45 -3.82
N GLY A 192 -0.02 -28.02 -3.03
CA GLY A 192 -1.45 -28.20 -3.31
C GLY A 192 -1.93 -27.34 -4.48
N LEU A 193 -1.45 -26.11 -4.59
CA LEU A 193 -1.74 -25.19 -5.70
C LEU A 193 -1.13 -25.67 -7.02
N GLU A 194 0.09 -26.21 -7.01
CA GLU A 194 0.69 -26.82 -8.21
C GLU A 194 -0.14 -28.00 -8.73
N LYS A 195 -0.74 -28.79 -7.84
CA LYS A 195 -1.64 -29.89 -8.21
C LYS A 195 -2.96 -29.37 -8.81
N ILE A 196 -3.51 -28.28 -8.27
CA ILE A 196 -4.75 -27.66 -8.80
C ILE A 196 -4.48 -27.04 -10.17
N ILE A 197 -3.38 -26.30 -10.34
CA ILE A 197 -2.97 -25.69 -11.60
C ILE A 197 -2.66 -26.75 -12.67
N LYS A 198 -2.02 -27.88 -12.28
CA LYS A 198 -1.82 -29.02 -13.20
C LYS A 198 -3.14 -29.70 -13.59
N LYS A 199 -4.15 -29.68 -12.72
CA LYS A 199 -5.46 -30.27 -12.98
C LYS A 199 -6.29 -29.40 -13.94
N GLU A 200 -6.21 -28.08 -13.82
CA GLU A 200 -6.88 -27.14 -14.73
C GLU A 200 -6.29 -27.14 -16.14
N LYS A 201 -4.96 -27.30 -16.27
CA LYS A 201 -4.29 -27.43 -17.58
C LYS A 201 -4.52 -28.77 -18.30
N ALA A 202 -5.09 -29.77 -17.62
CA ALA A 202 -5.39 -31.08 -18.22
C ALA A 202 -6.84 -31.20 -18.73
N THR A 203 -7.65 -30.14 -18.57
CA THR A 203 -9.08 -30.11 -18.95
C THR A 203 -9.41 -29.10 -20.06
N HIS A 204 -8.40 -28.57 -20.76
CA HIS A 204 -8.55 -27.79 -21.99
C HIS A 204 -7.64 -28.35 -23.07
#